data_AF-A0A356W683-F1
#
_entry.id   AF-A0A356W683-F1
#
_cell.length_a   1.000
_cell.length_b   1.000
_cell.length_c   1.000
_cell.angle_alpha   90.00
_cell.angle_beta   90.00
_cell.angle_gamma   90.00
#
_symmetry.space_group_name_H-M   'P 1'
#
loop_
_entity.id
_entity.type
_entity.pdbx_description
1 polymer ?
#
loop_
_entity_poly.entity_id
_entity_poly.type
_entity_poly.pdbx_seq_one_letter_code
_entity_poly.pdbx_strand_id
1 'polypeptide(L)' 'PGDEVIIPAPYWVSYPDMALMAGGTPVPVACGPNANYKLTPEALEAAITPNTKWLLLNSPSNPTGAAYTKEELRGLADV' A
#
# COMPACT_ATOMS: atom_id res chain seq x y z
N PRO A 1 0.78 -19.78 -5.51
CA PRO A 1 0.58 -19.78 -4.05
C PRO A 1 1.66 -18.92 -3.39
N GLY A 2 1.26 -17.97 -2.53
CA GLY A 2 2.20 -17.00 -1.93
C GLY A 2 2.28 -15.65 -2.63
N ASP A 3 1.23 -15.24 -3.37
CA ASP A 3 1.16 -13.90 -3.94
C ASP A 3 1.07 -12.86 -2.81
N GLU A 4 1.92 -11.84 -2.85
CA GLU A 4 1.98 -10.78 -1.87
C GLU A 4 1.13 -9.58 -2.29
N VAL A 5 0.42 -9.01 -1.32
CA VAL A 5 -0.42 -7.81 -1.50
C VAL A 5 0.13 -6.71 -0.59
N ILE A 6 0.74 -5.69 -1.18
CA ILE A 6 1.26 -4.53 -0.45
C ILE A 6 0.10 -3.65 0.01
N ILE A 7 0.10 -3.26 1.28
CA ILE A 7 -0.96 -2.45 1.91
C ILE A 7 -0.31 -1.32 2.73
N PRO A 8 -0.40 -0.05 2.33
CA PRO A 8 0.09 1.08 3.12
C PRO A 8 -0.63 1.20 4.45
N ALA A 9 0.08 1.20 5.56
CA ALA A 9 -0.45 1.40 6.90
C ALA A 9 -0.29 2.87 7.34
N PRO A 10 -1.27 3.47 8.02
CA PRO A 10 -2.55 2.88 8.46
C PRO A 10 -3.55 2.67 7.31
N TYR A 11 -4.26 1.54 7.34
CA TYR A 11 -5.19 1.10 6.29
C TYR A 11 -6.60 0.86 6.84
N TRP A 12 -7.58 0.76 5.94
CA TRP A 12 -8.91 0.26 6.29
C TRP A 12 -8.82 -1.20 6.76
N VAL A 13 -9.44 -1.46 7.91
CA VAL A 13 -9.21 -2.66 8.74
C VAL A 13 -9.32 -3.98 7.98
N SER A 14 -10.19 -4.08 6.97
CA SER A 14 -10.45 -5.34 6.29
C SER A 14 -9.49 -5.65 5.13
N TYR A 15 -8.62 -4.73 4.70
CA TYR A 15 -7.72 -5.01 3.55
C TYR A 15 -6.80 -6.23 3.77
N PRO A 16 -6.14 -6.40 4.93
CA PRO A 16 -5.32 -7.61 5.16
C PRO A 16 -6.16 -8.89 5.16
N ASP A 17 -7.34 -8.87 5.79
CA ASP A 17 -8.23 -10.03 5.84
C ASP A 17 -8.75 -10.40 4.45
N MET A 18 -9.06 -9.42 3.60
CA MET A 18 -9.42 -9.65 2.21
C MET A 18 -8.29 -10.31 1.41
N ALA A 19 -7.04 -9.88 1.61
CA ALA A 19 -5.88 -10.51 0.97
C ALA A 19 -5.74 -11.97 1.43
N LEU A 20 -5.85 -12.24 2.73
CA LEU A 20 -5.80 -13.58 3.30
C LEU A 20 -6.93 -14.48 2.78
N MET A 21 -8.17 -13.98 2.73
CA MET A 21 -9.32 -14.73 2.18
C MET A 21 -9.15 -15.09 0.70
N ALA A 22 -8.44 -14.25 -0.07
CA ALA A 22 -8.11 -14.53 -1.46
C ALA A 22 -6.88 -15.45 -1.62
N GLY A 23 -6.27 -15.92 -0.53
CA GLY A 23 -5.07 -16.77 -0.53
C GLY A 23 -3.75 -16.02 -0.74
N GLY A 24 -3.77 -14.69 -0.64
CA GLY A 24 -2.58 -13.83 -0.69
C GLY A 24 -2.00 -13.56 0.70
N THR A 25 -0.74 -13.10 0.73
CA THR A 25 -0.06 -12.67 1.96
C THR A 25 -0.04 -11.14 2.04
N PRO A 26 -0.69 -10.51 3.03
CA PRO A 26 -0.64 -9.06 3.19
C PRO A 26 0.76 -8.62 3.64
N VAL A 27 1.31 -7.62 2.96
CA VAL A 27 2.61 -7.00 3.24
C VAL A 27 2.37 -5.54 3.65
N PRO A 28 2.27 -5.24 4.96
CA PRO A 28 2.01 -3.88 5.42
C PRO A 28 3.25 -3.00 5.29
N VAL A 29 3.09 -1.79 4.75
CA VAL A 29 4.15 -0.77 4.65
C VAL A 29 3.81 0.43 5.53
N ALA A 30 4.59 0.65 6.59
CA ALA A 30 4.31 1.71 7.57
C ALA A 30 4.55 3.11 6.99
N CYS A 31 3.47 3.88 6.82
CA CYS A 31 3.48 5.26 6.36
C CYS A 31 3.14 6.17 7.55
N GLY A 32 4.17 6.66 8.23
CA GLY A 32 4.02 7.50 9.43
C GLY A 32 3.67 8.97 9.13
N PRO A 33 3.53 9.80 10.18
CA PRO A 33 3.24 11.23 10.04
C PRO A 33 4.26 11.99 9.20
N ASN A 34 5.53 11.59 9.23
CA ASN A 34 6.61 12.23 8.45
C ASN A 34 6.41 12.11 6.93
N ALA A 35 5.64 11.11 6.48
CA ALA A 35 5.25 10.93 5.08
C ALA A 35 3.80 11.38 4.83
N ASN A 36 3.20 12.15 5.75
CA ASN A 36 1.79 12.54 5.72
C ASN A 36 0.83 11.33 5.60
N TYR A 37 1.22 10.19 6.17
CA TYR A 37 0.51 8.92 6.07
C TYR A 37 0.30 8.38 4.65
N LYS A 38 1.20 8.75 3.72
CA LYS A 38 1.18 8.28 2.33
C LYS A 38 2.39 7.39 2.05
N LEU A 39 2.19 6.40 1.19
CA LEU A 39 3.25 5.58 0.62
C LEU A 39 4.10 6.44 -0.31
N THR A 40 5.42 6.31 -0.22
CA THR A 40 6.34 6.94 -1.16
C THR A 40 6.84 5.91 -2.19
N PRO A 41 7.30 6.35 -3.38
CA PRO A 41 7.88 5.45 -4.38
C PRO A 41 9.04 4.61 -3.83
N GLU A 42 9.89 5.20 -3.00
CA GLU A 42 11.06 4.50 -2.41
C GLU A 42 10.61 3.42 -1.43
N ALA A 43 9.58 3.68 -0.64
CA ALA A 43 9.01 2.71 0.28
C ALA A 43 8.27 1.58 -0.45
N LEU A 44 7.65 1.88 -1.60
CA LEU A 44 7.02 0.89 -2.47
C LEU A 44 8.08 -0.03 -3.10
N GLU A 45 9.09 0.54 -3.76
CA GLU A 45 10.18 -0.21 -4.41
C GLU A 45 10.86 -1.16 -3.40
N ALA A 46 11.15 -0.67 -2.20
CA ALA A 46 11.76 -1.49 -1.14
C ALA A 46 10.87 -2.65 -0.63
N ALA A 47 9.55 -2.56 -0.82
CA ALA A 47 8.59 -3.58 -0.40
C ALA A 47 8.26 -4.59 -1.51
N ILE A 48 8.59 -4.30 -2.78
CA ILE A 48 8.34 -5.20 -3.90
C ILE A 48 9.30 -6.39 -3.84
N THR A 49 8.73 -7.58 -3.98
CA THR A 49 9.45 -8.85 -4.11
C THR A 49 9.02 -9.56 -5.40
N PRO A 50 9.71 -10.65 -5.82
CA PRO A 50 9.26 -11.47 -6.94
C PRO A 50 7.84 -12.05 -6.79
N ASN A 51 7.31 -12.09 -5.56
CA ASN A 51 5.96 -12.59 -5.26
C ASN A 51 4.90 -11.48 -5.19
N THR A 52 5.29 -10.20 -5.23
CA THR A 52 4.33 -9.08 -5.20
C THR A 52 3.42 -9.12 -6.43
N LYS A 53 2.11 -9.10 -6.18
CA LYS A 53 1.09 -9.07 -7.24
C LYS A 53 0.18 -7.86 -7.20
N TRP A 54 -0.12 -7.33 -6.02
CA TRP A 54 -1.04 -6.22 -5.87
C TRP A 54 -0.48 -5.17 -4.92
N LEU A 55 -0.78 -3.92 -5.22
CA LEU A 55 -0.72 -2.80 -4.29
C LEU A 55 -2.16 -2.31 -4.06
N LEU A 56 -2.61 -2.25 -2.81
CA LEU A 56 -3.90 -1.67 -2.44
C LEU A 56 -3.71 -0.20 -2.03
N LEU A 57 -4.18 0.73 -2.87
CA LEU A 57 -4.21 2.16 -2.59
C LEU A 57 -5.63 2.65 -2.30
N ASN A 58 -5.76 3.51 -1.28
CA ASN A 58 -7.02 4.16 -0.92
C ASN A 58 -6.80 5.68 -0.82
N SER A 59 -7.50 6.45 -1.64
CA SER A 59 -7.38 7.91 -1.74
C SER A 59 -8.74 8.56 -2.04
N PRO A 60 -9.27 9.46 -1.19
CA PRO A 60 -8.75 9.79 0.14
C PRO A 60 -8.74 8.56 1.07
N SER A 61 -7.71 8.46 1.90
CA SER A 61 -7.46 7.32 2.77
C SER A 61 -8.42 7.29 3.95
N ASN A 62 -8.96 6.11 4.25
CA ASN A 62 -9.50 5.75 5.55
C ASN A 62 -8.43 4.89 6.26
N PRO A 63 -7.89 5.31 7.43
CA PRO A 63 -8.49 6.24 8.39
C PRO A 63 -7.95 7.68 8.42
N THR A 64 -6.95 8.02 7.60
CA THR A 64 -6.17 9.26 7.83
C THR A 64 -6.73 10.50 7.14
N GLY A 65 -7.64 10.33 6.20
CA GLY A 65 -8.11 11.40 5.31
C GLY A 65 -7.06 11.86 4.29
N ALA A 66 -5.86 11.28 4.26
CA ALA A 66 -4.80 11.68 3.36
C ALA A 66 -5.20 11.39 1.90
N ALA A 67 -5.01 12.37 1.01
CA ALA A 67 -5.23 12.22 -0.42
C ALA A 67 -3.89 12.38 -1.16
N TYR A 68 -3.69 11.55 -2.17
CA TYR A 68 -2.53 11.65 -3.05
C TYR A 68 -2.77 12.71 -4.12
N THR A 69 -1.74 13.49 -4.44
CA THR A 69 -1.74 14.33 -5.63
C THR A 69 -1.50 13.49 -6.89
N LYS A 70 -1.72 14.08 -8.07
CA LYS A 70 -1.43 13.42 -9.34
C LYS A 70 0.05 13.04 -9.48
N GLU A 71 0.94 13.92 -9.03
CA GLU A 71 2.39 13.73 -9.09
C GLU A 71 2.83 12.59 -8.17
N GLU A 72 2.24 12.48 -6.99
CA GLU A 72 2.52 11.38 -6.06
C GLU A 72 2.03 10.03 -6.61
N LEU A 73 0.82 10.00 -7.17
CA LEU A 73 0.30 8.79 -7.85
C LEU A 73 1.14 8.41 -9.06
N ARG A 74 1.65 9.40 -9.82
CA ARG A 74 2.55 9.15 -10.94
C ARG A 74 3.86 8.52 -10.46
N GLY A 75 4.45 9.06 -9.39
CA GLY A 75 5.65 8.49 -8.78
C GLY A 75 5.45 7.03 -8.36
N LEU A 76 4.29 6.68 -7.79
CA LEU A 76 3.98 5.29 -7.44
C LEU A 76 3.77 4.38 -8.66
N ALA A 77 3.30 4.92 -9.78
CA ALA A 77 3.04 4.15 -11.00
C ALA A 77 4.30 3.93 -11.87
N ASP A 78 5.35 4.72 -11.65
CA ASP A 78 6.63 4.59 -12.33
C ASP A 78 7.57 3.57 -11.64
N VAL A 79 7.16 3.06 -10.47
CA VAL A 79 7.74 1.90 -9.76
C VAL A 79 7.17 0.62 -10.37
#